data_AF-A0AA39L9P4-F1
#
_entry.id   AF-A0AA39L9P4-F1
#
_cell.length_a   1.000
_cell.length_b   1.000
_cell.length_c   1.000
_cell.angle_alpha   90.00
_cell.angle_beta   90.00
_cell.angle_gamma   90.00
#
_symmetry.space_group_name_H-M   'P 1'
#
loop_
_entity.id
_entity.type
_entity.pdbx_description
1 polymer ?
#
loop_
_entity_poly.entity_id
_entity_poly.type
_entity_poly.pdbx_seq_one_letter_code
_entity_poly.pdbx_strand_id
1 'polypeptide(L)'
;MSKPLAFGLSLSKKPTAGKPAPPKRKAVFGGDDDSDDEGGAPSRDKVETISGDLDDIVSIDSRAQEAKKPVKNKNGPPTQPPKLKSKTQPSAMFGDLSSSLASKKNAEAAAELDASVYEYDGVYDSLKPKKHVAQEDKERKPKYMRNLMQAAEVRKRDALIAEEKKIAREREAEGEEYAGTEKFVTEAYKKQQEENKRIEEEEKRREEEEAKKNKTGGMQAFYRTMLNKDEERHAEVMKAAEGAKDGGASAGPTEDEDAQEDKIEAERLRELKEHGADIAVNDDGEVVDKRQLLKGGLNVAASTKKKAEAAREEAERYTAERQANQRTGAQIGKRQAQRERQSRMLAEQLEESLKRTRDEEAAERLELERRNKSQKTEGEISSARERYLARKRAAEAEKNKS
;
A
#
# COMPACT_ATOMS: atom_id res chain seq x y z
N MET A 1 58.25 -15.84 46.47
CA MET A 1 59.12 -15.90 45.27
C MET A 1 58.34 -15.30 44.11
N SER A 2 58.81 -14.14 43.67
CA SER A 2 58.24 -13.27 42.64
C SER A 2 58.49 -13.79 41.23
N LYS A 3 57.48 -13.74 40.35
CA LYS A 3 57.68 -13.61 38.89
C LYS A 3 56.60 -12.67 38.30
N PRO A 4 56.99 -11.61 37.56
CA PRO A 4 56.10 -10.56 37.11
C PRO A 4 55.47 -10.82 35.73
N LEU A 5 54.32 -10.17 35.50
CA LEU A 5 53.61 -10.05 34.23
C LEU A 5 54.40 -9.17 33.24
N ALA A 6 54.65 -9.66 32.04
CA ALA A 6 55.23 -8.90 30.94
C ALA A 6 54.17 -8.66 29.85
N PHE A 7 53.78 -7.40 29.65
CA PHE A 7 53.00 -6.93 28.51
C PHE A 7 53.95 -6.67 27.33
N GLY A 8 53.79 -7.43 26.23
CA GLY A 8 54.47 -7.20 24.96
C GLY A 8 53.44 -6.96 23.87
N LEU A 9 53.27 -5.70 23.45
CA LEU A 9 52.42 -5.28 22.35
C LEU A 9 53.19 -5.45 21.03
N SER A 10 52.91 -6.52 20.28
CA SER A 10 53.51 -6.72 18.95
C SER A 10 52.78 -5.89 17.88
N LEU A 11 53.29 -4.69 17.60
CA LEU A 11 52.97 -3.96 16.37
C LEU A 11 53.79 -4.55 15.21
N SER A 12 53.17 -5.37 14.37
CA SER A 12 53.66 -5.62 13.01
C SER A 12 52.89 -4.76 12.02
N LYS A 13 53.62 -3.87 11.36
CA LYS A 13 53.16 -2.97 10.31
C LYS A 13 53.81 -3.40 8.99
N LYS A 14 53.01 -3.72 7.97
CA LYS A 14 53.29 -3.62 6.51
C LYS A 14 52.18 -4.33 5.70
N PRO A 15 51.99 -4.04 4.39
CA PRO A 15 52.00 -2.73 3.74
C PRO A 15 50.72 -2.50 2.88
N THR A 16 50.61 -1.27 2.43
CA THR A 16 49.61 -0.67 1.54
C THR A 16 49.33 -1.45 0.25
N ALA A 17 48.05 -1.76 0.00
CA ALA A 17 47.52 -2.08 -1.32
C ALA A 17 46.60 -0.94 -1.78
N GLY A 18 46.72 -0.57 -3.06
CA GLY A 18 46.31 0.70 -3.65
C GLY A 18 44.82 1.04 -3.55
N LYS A 19 44.56 2.34 -3.41
CA LYS A 19 43.23 2.95 -3.59
C LYS A 19 42.84 2.85 -5.07
N PRO A 20 41.64 2.38 -5.44
CA PRO A 20 41.11 2.65 -6.77
C PRO A 20 40.67 4.12 -6.86
N ALA A 21 41.02 4.76 -7.97
CA ALA A 21 40.68 6.15 -8.28
C ALA A 21 39.16 6.37 -8.38
N PRO A 22 38.64 7.54 -7.97
CA PRO A 22 37.21 7.84 -8.13
C PRO A 22 36.86 8.06 -9.62
N PRO A 23 35.67 7.64 -10.08
CA PRO A 23 35.26 7.85 -11.47
C PRO A 23 35.02 9.34 -11.75
N LYS A 24 35.45 9.79 -12.93
CA LYS A 24 35.26 11.14 -13.47
C LYS A 24 33.77 11.49 -13.48
N ARG A 25 33.37 12.55 -12.77
CA ARG A 25 32.04 13.17 -12.91
C ARG A 25 32.09 14.12 -14.12
N LYS A 26 31.10 14.04 -15.01
CA LYS A 26 30.81 15.16 -15.92
C LYS A 26 30.20 16.28 -15.08
N ALA A 27 30.78 17.48 -15.15
CA ALA A 27 30.15 18.69 -14.64
C ALA A 27 29.00 19.07 -15.59
N VAL A 28 27.83 19.39 -15.02
CA VAL A 28 26.66 19.94 -15.75
C VAL A 28 26.56 21.46 -15.57
N PHE A 29 27.60 22.10 -15.02
CA PHE A 29 27.63 23.54 -14.92
C PHE A 29 29.09 24.00 -14.97
N GLY A 30 29.50 24.47 -16.14
CA GLY A 30 30.77 25.14 -16.38
C GLY A 30 30.46 26.31 -17.30
N GLY A 31 30.38 27.50 -16.71
CA GLY A 31 30.53 28.75 -17.42
C GLY A 31 31.98 29.21 -17.29
N ASP A 32 32.57 29.61 -18.42
CA ASP A 32 33.53 30.70 -18.67
C ASP A 32 33.87 30.55 -20.16
N ASP A 33 33.40 31.42 -21.06
CA ASP A 33 33.87 32.78 -21.37
C ASP A 33 34.82 32.79 -22.57
N ASP A 34 34.59 33.80 -23.41
CA ASP A 34 35.47 34.41 -24.42
C ASP A 34 35.31 34.13 -25.95
N SER A 35 35.16 35.27 -26.64
CA SER A 35 35.46 35.66 -28.04
C SER A 35 34.47 35.42 -29.20
N ASP A 36 33.82 36.53 -29.57
CA ASP A 36 33.63 37.16 -30.91
C ASP A 36 33.16 36.33 -32.13
N ASP A 37 31.99 36.68 -32.70
CA ASP A 37 31.86 37.14 -34.10
C ASP A 37 30.47 37.76 -34.39
N GLU A 38 30.48 38.76 -35.27
CA GLU A 38 29.42 39.70 -35.65
C GLU A 38 28.30 39.15 -36.55
N GLY A 39 27.12 39.81 -36.54
CA GLY A 39 26.28 39.94 -37.75
C GLY A 39 24.78 39.61 -37.67
N GLY A 40 23.94 40.67 -37.73
CA GLY A 40 22.74 40.69 -38.58
C GLY A 40 21.35 40.42 -37.96
N ALA A 41 20.55 41.49 -37.82
CA ALA A 41 19.13 41.55 -37.38
C ALA A 41 18.10 41.15 -38.47
N PRO A 42 16.76 41.37 -38.32
CA PRO A 42 15.81 40.79 -37.34
C PRO A 42 14.48 40.28 -38.00
N SER A 43 13.57 39.80 -37.14
CA SER A 43 12.09 39.74 -37.28
C SER A 43 11.43 38.50 -37.91
N ARG A 44 10.52 37.89 -37.14
CA ARG A 44 9.06 37.93 -37.43
C ARG A 44 8.27 37.24 -36.31
N ASP A 45 7.33 38.01 -35.76
CA ASP A 45 6.26 37.56 -34.90
C ASP A 45 5.38 36.50 -35.59
N LYS A 46 4.99 35.47 -34.85
CA LYS A 46 3.77 34.70 -35.15
C LYS A 46 3.09 34.21 -33.88
N VAL A 47 1.93 34.80 -33.64
CA VAL A 47 0.88 34.38 -32.70
C VAL A 47 0.02 33.34 -33.43
N GLU A 48 -0.18 32.16 -32.85
CA GLU A 48 -1.22 31.17 -33.22
C GLU A 48 -1.62 30.43 -31.92
N THR A 49 -2.64 30.92 -31.22
CA THR A 49 -4.03 30.38 -31.14
C THR A 49 -4.18 28.86 -30.98
N ILE A 50 -4.73 28.50 -29.82
CA ILE A 50 -5.28 27.20 -29.44
C ILE A 50 -6.49 26.83 -30.32
N SER A 51 -6.41 25.72 -31.06
CA SER A 51 -7.58 24.90 -31.44
C SER A 51 -7.17 23.58 -32.10
N GLY A 52 -7.71 22.47 -31.58
CA GLY A 52 -7.99 21.22 -32.30
C GLY A 52 -6.81 20.35 -32.75
N ASP A 53 -6.59 19.22 -32.08
CA ASP A 53 -7.04 17.90 -32.60
C ASP A 53 -6.47 16.78 -31.71
N LEU A 54 -7.39 16.06 -31.06
CA LEU A 54 -7.16 14.99 -30.12
C LEU A 54 -7.53 13.67 -30.80
N ASP A 55 -6.77 13.28 -31.82
CA ASP A 55 -6.91 12.00 -32.50
C ASP A 55 -5.53 11.55 -33.03
N ASP A 56 -4.60 11.22 -32.13
CA ASP A 56 -3.33 10.55 -32.52
C ASP A 56 -2.72 9.69 -31.39
N ILE A 57 -3.55 8.90 -30.68
CA ILE A 57 -3.06 7.89 -29.73
C ILE A 57 -3.79 6.56 -29.98
N VAL A 58 -3.80 6.08 -31.22
CA VAL A 58 -3.96 4.65 -31.52
C VAL A 58 -3.21 4.33 -32.80
N SER A 59 -1.94 3.95 -32.66
CA SER A 59 -1.19 3.02 -33.54
C SER A 59 0.30 3.36 -33.51
N ILE A 60 1.06 2.63 -32.70
CA ILE A 60 2.42 2.18 -33.05
C ILE A 60 2.69 0.97 -32.16
N ASP A 61 2.58 -0.20 -32.78
CA ASP A 61 3.28 -1.41 -32.37
C ASP A 61 4.18 -1.83 -33.54
N SER A 62 5.27 -2.53 -33.21
CA SER A 62 6.31 -3.12 -34.07
C SER A 62 7.52 -2.26 -34.49
N ARG A 63 8.55 -2.20 -33.63
CA ARG A 63 9.95 -2.35 -34.08
C ARG A 63 10.85 -3.03 -33.04
N ALA A 64 11.54 -4.05 -33.51
CA ALA A 64 12.38 -5.01 -32.79
C ALA A 64 13.45 -4.41 -31.88
N GLN A 65 13.63 -5.02 -30.70
CA GLN A 65 14.76 -4.79 -29.80
C GLN A 65 15.79 -5.92 -29.91
N GLU A 66 17.04 -5.52 -30.18
CA GLU A 66 18.24 -6.34 -30.02
C GLU A 66 18.50 -6.66 -28.54
N ALA A 67 18.94 -7.89 -28.29
CA ALA A 67 19.13 -8.48 -26.98
C ALA A 67 20.43 -8.01 -26.28
N LYS A 68 20.31 -7.56 -25.02
CA LYS A 68 21.39 -7.62 -24.02
C LYS A 68 20.97 -8.49 -22.83
N LYS A 69 21.83 -9.45 -22.46
CA LYS A 69 21.61 -10.50 -21.45
C LYS A 69 21.61 -9.94 -20.02
N PRO A 70 20.72 -10.40 -19.11
CA PRO A 70 20.87 -10.12 -17.68
C PRO A 70 21.53 -11.27 -16.90
N VAL A 71 22.29 -10.85 -15.89
CA VAL A 71 23.02 -11.64 -14.89
C VAL A 71 22.03 -12.30 -13.91
N LYS A 72 22.21 -13.59 -13.60
CA LYS A 72 21.32 -14.36 -12.73
C LYS A 72 21.70 -14.23 -11.24
N ASN A 73 20.78 -13.68 -10.45
CA ASN A 73 20.74 -13.93 -9.00
C ASN A 73 20.11 -15.30 -8.73
N LYS A 74 20.79 -16.13 -7.94
CA LYS A 74 20.28 -17.39 -7.39
C LYS A 74 19.57 -17.05 -6.08
N ASN A 75 18.38 -17.62 -5.85
CA ASN A 75 17.59 -17.66 -4.60
C ASN A 75 16.17 -17.08 -4.70
N GLY A 76 15.43 -17.40 -5.76
CA GLY A 76 13.96 -17.31 -5.80
C GLY A 76 13.37 -18.65 -6.27
N PRO A 77 12.13 -19.01 -5.87
CA PRO A 77 11.47 -20.19 -6.39
C PRO A 77 11.35 -20.10 -7.93
N PRO A 78 11.53 -21.20 -8.68
CA PRO A 78 11.65 -21.15 -10.12
C PRO A 78 10.36 -20.64 -10.77
N THR A 79 10.44 -19.49 -11.43
CA THR A 79 9.33 -18.86 -12.16
C THR A 79 9.13 -19.43 -13.57
N GLN A 80 9.77 -20.56 -13.89
CA GLN A 80 9.59 -21.25 -15.17
C GLN A 80 9.55 -22.77 -14.92
N PRO A 81 8.66 -23.51 -15.60
CA PRO A 81 8.68 -24.97 -15.55
C PRO A 81 10.06 -25.48 -16.03
N PRO A 82 10.56 -26.60 -15.48
CA PRO A 82 11.87 -27.12 -15.84
C PRO A 82 11.90 -27.37 -17.36
N LYS A 83 12.82 -26.71 -18.06
CA LYS A 83 13.08 -27.00 -19.47
C LYS A 83 13.65 -28.41 -19.57
N LEU A 84 12.79 -29.37 -19.88
CA LEU A 84 13.15 -30.73 -20.24
C LEU A 84 14.16 -30.65 -21.38
N LYS A 85 15.41 -30.99 -21.10
CA LYS A 85 16.38 -31.23 -22.16
C LYS A 85 15.80 -32.37 -22.99
N SER A 86 15.51 -32.12 -24.27
CA SER A 86 15.12 -33.16 -25.22
C SER A 86 16.29 -34.13 -25.34
N LYS A 87 16.33 -35.12 -24.46
CA LYS A 87 17.09 -36.33 -24.66
C LYS A 87 16.55 -36.88 -25.96
N THR A 88 17.37 -36.90 -27.01
CA THR A 88 17.05 -37.56 -28.27
C THR A 88 16.76 -39.01 -27.93
N GLN A 89 15.48 -39.32 -27.72
CA GLN A 89 15.01 -40.69 -27.65
C GLN A 89 15.14 -41.21 -29.07
N PRO A 90 15.75 -42.40 -29.29
CA PRO A 90 15.66 -43.02 -30.59
C PRO A 90 14.18 -43.13 -30.94
N SER A 91 13.83 -42.82 -32.19
CA SER A 91 12.47 -42.90 -32.71
C SER A 91 11.90 -44.30 -32.50
N ALA A 92 11.30 -44.53 -31.34
CA ALA A 92 10.49 -45.69 -31.08
C ALA A 92 9.16 -45.43 -31.80
N MET A 93 9.12 -45.78 -33.09
CA MET A 93 7.88 -45.88 -33.86
C MET A 93 6.87 -46.84 -33.19
N PHE A 94 7.35 -47.62 -32.21
CA PHE A 94 6.63 -48.40 -31.22
C PHE A 94 7.05 -47.92 -29.81
N GLY A 95 6.56 -46.76 -29.37
CA GLY A 95 6.58 -46.41 -27.95
C GLY A 95 5.81 -47.47 -27.14
N ASP A 96 6.05 -47.54 -25.82
CA ASP A 96 5.46 -48.51 -24.89
C ASP A 96 3.94 -48.71 -25.14
N LEU A 97 3.62 -49.70 -25.98
CA LEU A 97 2.26 -49.93 -26.45
C LEU A 97 1.37 -50.42 -25.31
N SER A 98 1.96 -51.11 -24.34
CA SER A 98 1.29 -51.56 -23.12
C SER A 98 0.75 -50.41 -22.31
N SER A 99 1.52 -49.34 -22.09
CA SER A 99 1.00 -48.15 -21.39
C SER A 99 -0.06 -47.43 -22.21
N SER A 100 0.05 -47.41 -23.54
CA SER A 100 -1.00 -46.82 -24.40
C SER A 100 -2.31 -47.62 -24.41
N LEU A 101 -2.24 -48.95 -24.34
CA LEU A 101 -3.42 -49.82 -24.27
C LEU A 101 -4.07 -49.76 -22.90
N ALA A 102 -3.25 -49.74 -21.83
CA ALA A 102 -3.74 -49.55 -20.48
C ALA A 102 -4.41 -48.17 -20.32
N SER A 103 -3.81 -47.10 -20.86
CA SER A 103 -4.42 -45.76 -20.80
C SER A 103 -5.74 -45.69 -21.57
N LYS A 104 -5.84 -46.35 -22.72
CA LYS A 104 -7.09 -46.42 -23.50
C LYS A 104 -8.18 -47.17 -22.75
N LYS A 105 -7.86 -48.35 -22.20
CA LYS A 105 -8.81 -49.12 -21.37
C LYS A 105 -9.31 -48.32 -20.18
N ASN A 106 -8.41 -47.60 -19.50
CA ASN A 106 -8.78 -46.77 -18.36
C ASN A 106 -9.63 -45.55 -18.80
N ALA A 107 -9.35 -44.96 -19.96
CA ALA A 107 -10.15 -43.85 -20.50
C ALA A 107 -11.54 -44.30 -20.98
N GLU A 108 -11.63 -45.47 -21.62
CA GLU A 108 -12.89 -46.11 -22.03
C GLU A 108 -13.72 -46.46 -20.79
N ALA A 109 -13.12 -47.10 -19.79
CA ALA A 109 -13.80 -47.41 -18.52
C ALA A 109 -14.28 -46.14 -17.80
N ALA A 110 -13.47 -45.06 -17.78
CA ALA A 110 -13.88 -43.80 -17.18
C ALA A 110 -15.05 -43.13 -17.95
N ALA A 111 -15.03 -43.17 -19.28
CA ALA A 111 -16.10 -42.63 -20.12
C ALA A 111 -17.40 -43.45 -20.05
N GLU A 112 -17.30 -44.77 -19.81
CA GLU A 112 -18.45 -45.65 -19.58
C GLU A 112 -19.11 -45.39 -18.23
N LEU A 113 -18.32 -45.07 -17.20
CA LEU A 113 -18.83 -44.74 -15.86
C LEU A 113 -19.46 -43.35 -15.82
N ASP A 114 -18.82 -42.35 -16.45
CA ASP A 114 -19.34 -41.00 -16.54
C ASP A 114 -18.86 -40.31 -17.83
N ALA A 115 -19.82 -39.99 -18.71
CA ALA A 115 -19.56 -39.33 -19.98
C ALA A 115 -19.05 -37.88 -19.80
N SER A 116 -19.27 -37.27 -18.64
CA SER A 116 -18.86 -35.88 -18.32
C SER A 116 -17.43 -35.77 -17.76
N VAL A 117 -16.73 -36.89 -17.53
CA VAL A 117 -15.36 -36.94 -16.96
C VAL A 117 -14.36 -36.04 -17.68
N TYR A 118 -14.55 -35.84 -19.00
CA TYR A 118 -13.65 -35.03 -19.83
C TYR A 118 -14.22 -33.66 -20.22
N GLU A 119 -15.41 -33.26 -19.73
CA GLU A 119 -16.07 -31.99 -20.02
C GLU A 119 -15.53 -30.81 -19.17
N TYR A 120 -14.21 -30.61 -19.18
CA TYR A 120 -13.54 -29.58 -18.36
C TYR A 120 -13.95 -28.13 -18.71
N ASP A 121 -14.27 -27.87 -19.98
CA ASP A 121 -14.61 -26.51 -20.46
C ASP A 121 -15.98 -26.03 -19.93
N GLY A 122 -16.94 -26.96 -19.77
CA GLY A 122 -18.27 -26.64 -19.24
C GLY A 122 -18.26 -26.19 -17.79
N VAL A 123 -17.40 -26.82 -16.96
CA VAL A 123 -17.26 -26.47 -15.53
C VAL A 123 -16.38 -25.24 -15.35
N TYR A 124 -15.37 -25.02 -16.20
CA TYR A 124 -14.43 -23.90 -16.06
C TYR A 124 -15.11 -22.54 -16.07
N ASP A 125 -16.16 -22.36 -16.89
CA ASP A 125 -16.92 -21.13 -16.93
C ASP A 125 -17.78 -20.90 -15.68
N SER A 126 -18.26 -21.95 -15.02
CA SER A 126 -18.96 -21.86 -13.74
C SER A 126 -18.04 -21.54 -12.56
N LEU A 127 -16.75 -21.93 -12.65
CA LEU A 127 -15.73 -21.67 -11.63
C LEU A 127 -15.21 -20.23 -11.67
N LYS A 128 -15.45 -19.50 -12.76
CA LYS A 128 -15.09 -18.09 -12.84
C LYS A 128 -15.97 -17.32 -11.86
N PRO A 129 -15.37 -16.53 -10.95
CA PRO A 129 -16.16 -15.70 -10.04
C PRO A 129 -17.03 -14.78 -10.90
N LYS A 130 -18.36 -14.88 -10.72
CA LYS A 130 -19.31 -13.99 -11.38
C LYS A 130 -18.90 -12.58 -10.99
N LYS A 131 -18.45 -11.78 -11.96
CA LYS A 131 -18.15 -10.37 -11.73
C LYS A 131 -19.48 -9.72 -11.39
N HIS A 132 -19.79 -9.62 -10.10
CA HIS A 132 -20.87 -8.78 -9.64
C HIS A 132 -20.55 -7.38 -10.14
N VAL A 133 -21.33 -6.90 -11.11
CA VAL A 133 -21.32 -5.50 -11.50
C VAL A 133 -21.89 -4.77 -10.30
N ALA A 134 -21.01 -4.40 -9.38
CA ALA A 134 -21.40 -3.65 -8.19
C ALA A 134 -22.13 -2.40 -8.69
N GLN A 135 -23.29 -2.09 -8.10
CA GLN A 135 -24.05 -0.89 -8.48
C GLN A 135 -23.20 0.39 -8.32
N GLU A 136 -22.12 0.32 -7.56
CA GLU A 136 -21.06 1.32 -7.44
C GLU A 136 -20.43 1.75 -8.78
N ASP A 137 -20.36 0.86 -9.78
CA ASP A 137 -19.85 1.19 -11.11
C ASP A 137 -20.83 2.02 -11.95
N LYS A 138 -22.11 2.11 -11.55
CA LYS A 138 -23.12 2.92 -12.25
C LYS A 138 -23.08 4.39 -11.82
N GLU A 139 -22.63 4.67 -10.60
CA GLU A 139 -22.41 6.02 -10.08
C GLU A 139 -20.91 6.29 -9.90
N ARG A 140 -20.13 6.28 -10.99
CA ARG A 140 -18.68 6.56 -10.98
C ARG A 140 -18.36 7.99 -10.52
N LYS A 141 -18.56 8.27 -9.23
CA LYS A 141 -17.98 9.39 -8.53
C LYS A 141 -16.50 9.06 -8.29
N PRO A 142 -15.59 10.04 -8.38
CA PRO A 142 -14.18 9.79 -8.14
C PRO A 142 -13.98 9.26 -6.71
N LYS A 143 -13.28 8.11 -6.60
CA LYS A 143 -13.09 7.33 -5.36
C LYS A 143 -12.55 8.14 -4.17
N TYR A 144 -11.94 9.28 -4.41
CA TYR A 144 -11.27 10.10 -3.38
C TYR A 144 -11.96 11.43 -3.07
N MET A 145 -12.82 11.95 -3.96
CA MET A 145 -13.40 13.29 -3.76
C MET A 145 -14.39 13.32 -2.61
N ARG A 146 -15.16 12.25 -2.44
CA ARG A 146 -16.08 12.10 -1.30
C ARG A 146 -15.33 12.15 0.02
N ASN A 147 -14.22 11.41 0.13
CA ASN A 147 -13.41 11.38 1.34
C ASN A 147 -12.75 12.73 1.60
N LEU A 148 -12.32 13.44 0.55
CA LEU A 148 -11.76 14.78 0.68
C LEU A 148 -12.79 15.79 1.18
N MET A 149 -14.01 15.76 0.63
CA MET A 149 -15.12 16.60 1.08
C MET A 149 -15.50 16.28 2.53
N GLN A 150 -15.67 15.01 2.86
CA GLN A 150 -15.96 14.57 4.23
C GLN A 150 -14.85 15.02 5.20
N ALA A 151 -13.58 14.86 4.85
CA ALA A 151 -12.47 15.33 5.67
C ALA A 151 -12.44 16.85 5.83
N ALA A 152 -12.79 17.61 4.79
CA ALA A 152 -12.90 19.06 4.87
C ALA A 152 -14.06 19.49 5.80
N GLU A 153 -15.19 18.78 5.74
CA GLU A 153 -16.31 19.03 6.65
C GLU A 153 -15.97 18.69 8.11
N VAL A 154 -15.29 17.57 8.37
CA VAL A 154 -14.81 17.20 9.71
C VAL A 154 -13.90 18.30 10.26
N ARG A 155 -12.90 18.76 9.49
CA ARG A 155 -12.02 19.87 9.93
C ARG A 155 -12.77 21.17 10.22
N LYS A 156 -13.81 21.48 9.45
CA LYS A 156 -14.66 22.66 9.72
C LYS A 156 -15.40 22.51 11.03
N ARG A 157 -15.95 21.33 11.31
CA ARG A 157 -16.61 21.03 12.60
C ARG A 157 -15.61 21.12 13.75
N ASP A 158 -14.44 20.52 13.62
CA ASP A 158 -13.38 20.57 14.63
C ASP A 158 -12.92 22.00 14.92
N ALA A 159 -12.80 22.84 13.88
CA ALA A 159 -12.44 24.25 14.03
C ALA A 159 -13.50 25.01 14.86
N LEU A 160 -14.79 24.82 14.55
CA LEU A 160 -15.89 25.44 15.31
C LEU A 160 -15.89 24.98 16.77
N ILE A 161 -15.71 23.69 17.02
CA ILE A 161 -15.61 23.12 18.37
C ILE A 161 -14.42 23.71 19.13
N ALA A 162 -13.27 23.88 18.46
CA ALA A 162 -12.07 24.45 19.06
C ALA A 162 -12.26 25.93 19.41
N GLU A 163 -12.89 26.71 18.54
CA GLU A 163 -13.24 28.11 18.82
C GLU A 163 -14.22 28.23 19.99
N GLU A 164 -15.24 27.38 20.05
CA GLU A 164 -16.20 27.37 21.16
C GLU A 164 -15.55 26.99 22.49
N LYS A 165 -14.69 25.96 22.50
CA LYS A 165 -13.89 25.58 23.68
C LYS A 165 -12.93 26.70 24.09
N LYS A 166 -12.39 27.45 23.13
CA LYS A 166 -11.54 28.62 23.40
C LYS A 166 -12.35 29.74 24.03
N ILE A 167 -13.50 30.10 23.49
CA ILE A 167 -14.40 31.12 24.05
C ILE A 167 -14.88 30.72 25.45
N ALA A 168 -15.21 29.44 25.66
CA ALA A 168 -15.60 28.94 26.97
C ALA A 168 -14.46 29.10 28.00
N ARG A 169 -13.22 28.76 27.61
CA ARG A 169 -12.03 28.93 28.45
C ARG A 169 -11.74 30.41 28.75
N GLU A 170 -11.87 31.29 27.76
CA GLU A 170 -11.73 32.74 27.92
C GLU A 170 -12.78 33.27 28.90
N ARG A 171 -14.04 32.83 28.79
CA ARG A 171 -15.10 33.20 29.74
C ARG A 171 -14.94 32.61 31.14
N GLU A 172 -14.30 31.46 31.28
CA GLU A 172 -13.96 30.90 32.60
C GLU A 172 -12.84 31.73 33.25
N ALA A 173 -11.84 32.13 32.47
CA ALA A 173 -10.74 32.99 32.93
C ALA A 173 -11.22 34.41 33.29
N GLU A 174 -12.09 35.01 32.47
CA GLU A 174 -12.73 36.31 32.74
C GLU A 174 -13.88 36.18 33.76
N GLY A 175 -14.37 34.97 33.98
CA GLY A 175 -15.50 34.68 34.84
C GLY A 175 -15.25 34.96 36.32
N GLU A 176 -13.98 35.02 36.75
CA GLU A 176 -13.60 35.48 38.08
C GLU A 176 -13.86 36.99 38.26
N GLU A 177 -13.73 37.78 37.19
CA GLU A 177 -13.97 39.22 37.18
C GLU A 177 -15.47 39.56 37.02
N TYR A 178 -16.22 38.70 36.33
CA TYR A 178 -17.64 38.90 36.00
C TYR A 178 -18.61 37.94 36.74
N ALA A 179 -18.17 37.35 37.85
CA ALA A 179 -18.96 36.38 38.64
C ALA A 179 -20.30 36.94 39.16
N GLY A 180 -20.38 38.25 39.40
CA GLY A 180 -21.58 38.94 39.88
C GLY A 180 -22.54 39.43 38.79
N THR A 181 -22.21 39.25 37.51
CA THR A 181 -23.03 39.71 36.38
C THR A 181 -23.79 38.57 35.71
N GLU A 182 -25.02 38.85 35.26
CA GLU A 182 -25.88 37.87 34.61
C GLU A 182 -25.33 37.47 33.23
N LYS A 183 -25.23 36.15 32.98
CA LYS A 183 -24.73 35.59 31.71
C LYS A 183 -25.88 35.45 30.71
N PHE A 184 -25.95 36.34 29.72
CA PHE A 184 -26.94 36.26 28.64
C PHE A 184 -26.40 35.44 27.48
N VAL A 185 -27.00 34.27 27.25
CA VAL A 185 -26.70 33.43 26.09
C VAL A 185 -27.88 33.51 25.13
N THR A 186 -27.59 33.90 23.88
CA THR A 186 -28.61 33.98 22.82
C THR A 186 -29.19 32.60 22.51
N GLU A 187 -30.46 32.53 22.14
CA GLU A 187 -31.13 31.26 21.80
C GLU A 187 -30.42 30.50 20.66
N ALA A 188 -29.85 31.24 19.70
CA ALA A 188 -29.07 30.67 18.60
C ALA A 188 -27.80 29.95 19.11
N TYR A 189 -27.09 30.54 20.07
CA TYR A 189 -25.89 29.93 20.64
C TYR A 189 -26.22 28.71 21.50
N LYS A 190 -27.35 28.72 22.22
CA LYS A 190 -27.83 27.53 22.95
C LYS A 190 -28.10 26.36 21.99
N LYS A 191 -28.80 26.64 20.88
CA LYS A 191 -29.07 25.64 19.83
C LYS A 191 -27.79 25.10 19.18
N GLN A 192 -26.84 25.98 18.86
CA GLN A 192 -25.54 25.59 18.31
C GLN A 192 -24.75 24.70 19.29
N GLN A 193 -24.76 25.03 20.58
CA GLN A 193 -24.09 24.25 21.61
C GLN A 193 -24.74 22.86 21.78
N GLU A 194 -26.06 22.76 21.72
CA GLU A 194 -26.79 21.49 21.78
C GLU A 194 -26.56 20.63 20.54
N GLU A 195 -26.54 21.22 19.35
CA GLU A 195 -26.23 20.54 18.10
C GLU A 195 -24.80 19.97 18.12
N ASN A 196 -23.82 20.76 18.55
CA ASN A 196 -22.44 20.30 18.66
C ASN A 196 -22.28 19.19 19.70
N LYS A 197 -22.92 19.29 20.87
CA LYS A 197 -22.92 18.22 21.88
C LYS A 197 -23.53 16.92 21.34
N ARG A 198 -24.63 17.01 20.60
CA ARG A 198 -25.28 15.85 19.97
C ARG A 198 -24.36 15.19 18.95
N ILE A 199 -23.66 15.99 18.13
CA ILE A 199 -22.70 15.49 17.14
C ILE A 199 -21.48 14.86 17.83
N GLU A 200 -20.94 15.48 18.88
CA GLU A 200 -19.82 14.93 19.67
C GLU A 200 -20.20 13.58 20.33
N GLU A 201 -21.42 13.45 20.87
CA GLU A 201 -21.91 12.20 21.46
C GLU A 201 -22.08 11.08 20.41
N GLU A 202 -22.58 11.43 19.22
CA GLU A 202 -22.73 10.49 18.11
C GLU A 202 -21.38 10.03 17.55
N GLU A 203 -20.44 10.96 17.35
CA GLU A 203 -19.06 10.65 16.96
C GLU A 203 -18.35 9.82 18.02
N LYS A 204 -18.50 10.15 19.30
CA LYS A 204 -17.89 9.38 20.39
C LYS A 204 -18.46 7.97 20.47
N ARG A 205 -19.77 7.80 20.31
CA ARG A 205 -20.39 6.47 20.24
C ARG A 205 -19.84 5.67 19.06
N ARG A 206 -19.71 6.31 17.89
CA ARG A 206 -19.16 5.68 16.69
C ARG A 206 -17.68 5.30 16.89
N GLU A 207 -16.89 6.19 17.47
CA GLU A 207 -15.48 5.93 17.81
C GLU A 207 -15.36 4.78 18.80
N GLU A 208 -16.24 4.67 19.80
CA GLU A 208 -16.24 3.54 20.73
C GLU A 208 -16.58 2.21 20.04
N GLU A 209 -17.51 2.21 19.09
CA GLU A 209 -17.83 1.03 18.27
C GLU A 209 -16.68 0.67 17.32
N GLU A 210 -16.06 1.65 16.66
CA GLU A 210 -14.89 1.46 15.81
C GLU A 210 -13.67 1.02 16.63
N ALA A 211 -13.46 1.56 17.83
CA ALA A 211 -12.41 1.15 18.74
C ALA A 211 -12.63 -0.28 19.25
N LYS A 212 -13.87 -0.69 19.52
CA LYS A 212 -14.20 -2.09 19.86
C LYS A 212 -13.89 -3.03 18.69
N LYS A 213 -14.18 -2.63 17.45
CA LYS A 213 -13.86 -3.39 16.22
C LYS A 213 -12.35 -3.40 15.90
N ASN A 214 -11.65 -2.29 16.12
CA ASN A 214 -10.22 -2.15 15.86
C ASN A 214 -9.35 -2.78 16.95
N LYS A 215 -9.85 -2.92 18.19
CA LYS A 215 -9.17 -3.63 19.28
C LYS A 215 -8.96 -5.12 18.99
N THR A 216 -9.72 -5.70 18.06
CA THR A 216 -9.76 -7.16 17.85
C THR A 216 -8.74 -7.69 16.83
N GLY A 217 -7.91 -6.86 16.21
CA GLY A 217 -6.63 -7.37 15.72
C GLY A 217 -5.88 -6.47 14.77
N GLY A 218 -4.55 -6.44 14.96
CA GLY A 218 -3.61 -5.82 14.03
C GLY A 218 -3.49 -6.61 12.73
N MET A 219 -2.28 -6.71 12.18
CA MET A 219 -2.03 -7.38 10.90
C MET A 219 -2.63 -8.79 10.79
N GLN A 220 -2.70 -9.53 11.90
CA GLN A 220 -3.31 -10.86 11.94
C GLN A 220 -4.81 -10.86 11.63
N ALA A 221 -5.59 -9.86 12.11
CA ALA A 221 -7.00 -9.77 11.75
C ALA A 221 -7.17 -9.38 10.29
N PHE A 222 -6.30 -8.53 9.75
CA PHE A 222 -6.29 -8.25 8.30
C PHE A 222 -6.08 -9.54 7.50
N TYR A 223 -5.05 -10.35 7.83
CA TYR A 223 -4.84 -11.63 7.16
C TYR A 223 -6.02 -12.60 7.36
N ARG A 224 -6.61 -12.65 8.56
CA ARG A 224 -7.82 -13.45 8.82
C ARG A 224 -8.99 -13.00 7.94
N THR A 225 -9.25 -11.70 7.84
CA THR A 225 -10.32 -11.19 6.96
C THR A 225 -10.04 -11.46 5.49
N MET A 226 -8.76 -11.48 5.09
CA MET A 226 -8.39 -11.82 3.72
C MET A 226 -8.62 -13.30 3.43
N LEU A 227 -8.15 -14.18 4.31
CA LEU A 227 -8.35 -15.62 4.21
C LEU A 227 -9.84 -15.96 4.24
N ASN A 228 -10.62 -15.39 5.16
CA ASN A 228 -12.07 -15.57 5.20
C ASN A 228 -12.74 -15.15 3.89
N LYS A 229 -12.34 -14.02 3.29
CA LYS A 229 -12.88 -13.58 1.98
C LYS A 229 -12.50 -14.52 0.85
N ASP A 230 -11.30 -15.09 0.88
CA ASP A 230 -10.86 -16.06 -0.13
C ASP A 230 -11.56 -17.42 0.06
N GLU A 231 -11.82 -17.83 1.30
CA GLU A 231 -12.66 -18.99 1.65
C GLU A 231 -14.12 -18.78 1.21
N GLU A 232 -14.70 -17.60 1.46
CA GLU A 232 -16.05 -17.24 1.00
C GLU A 232 -16.15 -17.32 -0.53
N ARG A 233 -15.19 -16.73 -1.25
CA ARG A 233 -15.12 -16.83 -2.72
C ARG A 233 -15.01 -18.28 -3.19
N HIS A 234 -14.18 -19.07 -2.53
CA HIS A 234 -14.01 -20.47 -2.86
C HIS A 234 -15.30 -21.27 -2.60
N ALA A 235 -15.99 -21.00 -1.48
CA ALA A 235 -17.28 -21.61 -1.15
C ALA A 235 -18.36 -21.24 -2.17
N GLU A 236 -18.42 -19.98 -2.62
CA GLU A 236 -19.33 -19.54 -3.67
C GLU A 236 -19.07 -20.24 -5.00
N VAL A 237 -17.78 -20.40 -5.36
CA VAL A 237 -17.34 -21.10 -6.57
C VAL A 237 -17.69 -22.59 -6.51
N MET A 238 -17.45 -23.25 -5.37
CA MET A 238 -17.81 -24.66 -5.17
C MET A 238 -19.33 -24.87 -5.20
N LYS A 239 -20.09 -23.99 -4.54
CA LYS A 239 -21.56 -24.03 -4.56
C LYS A 239 -22.12 -23.78 -5.95
N ALA A 240 -21.50 -22.90 -6.74
CA ALA A 240 -21.89 -22.66 -8.12
C ALA A 240 -21.58 -23.87 -9.03
N ALA A 241 -20.45 -24.54 -8.81
CA ALA A 241 -20.09 -25.77 -9.51
C ALA A 241 -21.01 -26.94 -9.14
N GLU A 242 -21.37 -27.09 -7.86
CA GLU A 242 -22.32 -28.08 -7.37
C GLU A 242 -23.72 -27.85 -7.95
N GLY A 243 -24.21 -26.60 -7.95
CA GLY A 243 -25.48 -26.25 -8.59
C GLY A 243 -25.49 -26.39 -10.11
N ALA A 244 -24.32 -26.36 -10.77
CA ALA A 244 -24.19 -26.65 -12.20
C ALA A 244 -24.24 -28.16 -12.49
N LYS A 245 -23.72 -29.00 -11.58
CA LYS A 245 -23.83 -30.46 -11.65
C LYS A 245 -25.27 -30.95 -11.46
N ASP A 246 -26.02 -30.32 -10.55
CA ASP A 246 -27.41 -30.69 -10.26
C ASP A 246 -28.40 -30.27 -11.38
N GLY A 247 -28.00 -29.33 -12.24
CA GLY A 247 -28.79 -28.82 -13.38
C GLY A 247 -28.69 -29.65 -14.66
N GLY A 248 -27.81 -30.65 -14.71
CA GLY A 248 -27.55 -31.47 -15.89
C GLY A 248 -27.50 -32.96 -15.56
N ALA A 249 -28.65 -33.62 -15.71
CA ALA A 249 -28.82 -35.09 -15.76
C ALA A 249 -28.40 -35.91 -14.52
N SER A 250 -29.41 -36.60 -13.98
CA SER A 250 -29.38 -37.69 -13.00
C SER A 250 -28.23 -38.73 -13.14
N ALA A 251 -27.45 -38.91 -12.06
CA ALA A 251 -26.89 -40.18 -11.54
C ALA A 251 -26.03 -39.85 -10.30
N GLY A 252 -26.53 -39.97 -9.07
CA GLY A 252 -26.28 -41.12 -8.18
C GLY A 252 -25.10 -40.85 -7.22
N PRO A 253 -25.28 -40.79 -5.88
CA PRO A 253 -24.16 -40.60 -4.97
C PRO A 253 -23.48 -41.96 -4.70
N THR A 254 -22.22 -42.10 -5.10
CA THR A 254 -21.31 -43.15 -4.63
C THR A 254 -20.49 -42.60 -3.47
N GLU A 255 -21.11 -42.50 -2.29
CA GLU A 255 -20.39 -42.32 -1.01
C GLU A 255 -20.40 -43.62 -0.18
N ASP A 256 -21.01 -44.70 -0.69
CA ASP A 256 -21.21 -45.96 0.02
C ASP A 256 -20.14 -47.04 -0.23
N GLU A 257 -19.22 -46.84 -1.20
CA GLU A 257 -18.19 -47.86 -1.54
C GLU A 257 -16.94 -47.73 -0.66
N ASP A 258 -16.42 -46.52 -0.43
CA ASP A 258 -15.23 -46.30 0.43
C ASP A 258 -15.49 -46.73 1.88
N ALA A 259 -16.73 -46.51 2.39
CA ALA A 259 -17.11 -46.91 3.74
C ALA A 259 -17.31 -48.43 3.91
N GLN A 260 -17.35 -49.22 2.83
CA GLN A 260 -17.44 -50.68 2.88
C GLN A 260 -16.05 -51.32 2.91
N GLU A 261 -15.07 -50.75 2.20
CA GLU A 261 -13.69 -51.25 2.21
C GLU A 261 -13.05 -51.08 3.61
N ASP A 262 -13.25 -49.94 4.27
CA ASP A 262 -12.78 -49.69 5.63
C ASP A 262 -13.37 -50.67 6.67
N LYS A 263 -14.63 -51.08 6.48
CA LYS A 263 -15.30 -52.05 7.37
C LYS A 263 -14.73 -53.46 7.17
N ILE A 264 -14.47 -53.85 5.93
CA ILE A 264 -13.90 -55.17 5.59
C ILE A 264 -12.45 -55.26 6.10
N GLU A 265 -11.67 -54.19 6.00
CA GLU A 265 -10.31 -54.14 6.54
C GLU A 265 -10.30 -54.18 8.08
N ALA A 266 -11.21 -53.44 8.73
CA ALA A 266 -11.38 -53.49 10.18
C ALA A 266 -11.79 -54.89 10.71
N GLU A 267 -12.61 -55.63 9.96
CA GLU A 267 -13.01 -57.00 10.29
C GLU A 267 -11.84 -57.99 10.15
N ARG A 268 -11.07 -57.92 9.06
CA ARG A 268 -9.84 -58.72 8.87
C ARG A 268 -8.79 -58.45 9.95
N LEU A 269 -8.69 -57.20 10.42
CA LEU A 269 -7.81 -56.83 11.53
C LEU A 269 -8.25 -57.41 12.87
N ARG A 270 -9.55 -57.57 13.10
CA ARG A 270 -10.08 -58.24 14.30
C ARG A 270 -9.79 -59.74 14.27
N GLU A 271 -10.01 -60.40 13.14
CA GLU A 271 -9.68 -61.83 12.96
C GLU A 271 -8.19 -62.11 13.19
N LEU A 272 -7.30 -61.25 12.69
CA LEU A 272 -5.85 -61.39 12.90
C LEU A 272 -5.42 -61.16 14.36
N LYS A 273 -6.10 -60.28 15.10
CA LYS A 273 -5.87 -60.09 16.55
C LYS A 273 -6.39 -61.28 17.36
N GLU A 274 -7.53 -61.85 16.99
CA GLU A 274 -8.07 -63.08 17.61
C GLU A 274 -7.17 -64.29 17.38
N HIS A 275 -6.48 -64.34 16.23
CA HIS A 275 -5.44 -65.33 15.95
C HIS A 275 -4.09 -65.07 16.66
N GLY A 276 -4.02 -64.11 17.59
CA GLY A 276 -2.88 -63.92 18.49
C GLY A 276 -1.71 -63.13 17.89
N ALA A 277 -1.93 -62.39 16.80
CA ALA A 277 -0.92 -61.48 16.27
C ALA A 277 -0.93 -60.14 17.04
N ASP A 278 0.21 -59.76 17.62
CA ASP A 278 0.39 -58.54 18.42
C ASP A 278 0.54 -57.28 17.54
N ILE A 279 -0.54 -56.90 16.86
CA ILE A 279 -0.61 -55.80 15.88
C ILE A 279 -0.91 -54.47 16.60
N ALA A 280 -0.02 -53.48 16.47
CA ALA A 280 -0.26 -52.10 16.92
C ALA A 280 -0.98 -51.32 15.81
N VAL A 281 -2.06 -50.63 16.16
CA VAL A 281 -2.90 -49.85 15.23
C VAL A 281 -2.90 -48.40 15.72
N ASN A 282 -2.73 -47.44 14.81
CA ASN A 282 -2.79 -46.01 15.12
C ASN A 282 -4.24 -45.53 15.29
N ASP A 283 -4.42 -44.30 15.78
CA ASP A 283 -5.75 -43.68 15.97
C ASP A 283 -6.56 -43.55 14.66
N ASP A 284 -5.87 -43.59 13.51
CA ASP A 284 -6.45 -43.58 12.16
C ASP A 284 -6.76 -44.99 11.61
N GLY A 285 -6.62 -46.05 12.41
CA GLY A 285 -6.96 -47.43 11.99
C GLY A 285 -5.87 -48.17 11.21
N GLU A 286 -4.76 -47.51 10.87
CA GLU A 286 -3.65 -48.10 10.12
C GLU A 286 -2.76 -49.03 10.99
N VAL A 287 -2.31 -50.14 10.40
CA VAL A 287 -1.39 -51.10 11.04
C VAL A 287 0.05 -50.61 11.03
N VAL A 288 0.65 -50.44 12.20
CA VAL A 288 2.04 -49.98 12.34
C VAL A 288 2.94 -51.11 12.85
N ASP A 289 3.99 -51.42 12.08
CA ASP A 289 5.03 -52.36 12.48
C ASP A 289 5.99 -51.70 13.49
N LYS A 290 6.03 -52.23 14.71
CA LYS A 290 6.87 -51.75 15.83
C LYS A 290 8.36 -51.64 15.48
N ARG A 291 8.85 -52.41 14.50
CA ARG A 291 10.25 -52.35 14.03
C ARG A 291 10.55 -51.11 13.20
N GLN A 292 9.56 -50.58 12.48
CA GLN A 292 9.71 -49.36 11.70
C GLN A 292 9.79 -48.13 12.62
N LEU A 293 9.05 -48.14 13.74
CA LEU A 293 9.15 -47.13 14.80
C LEU A 293 10.53 -47.13 15.48
N LEU A 294 11.17 -48.30 15.64
CA LEU A 294 12.45 -48.44 16.32
C LEU A 294 13.69 -48.14 15.44
N LYS A 295 13.53 -48.06 14.11
CA LYS A 295 14.63 -47.78 13.17
C LYS A 295 14.92 -46.28 13.01
N GLY A 296 14.01 -45.41 13.46
CA GLY A 296 14.19 -43.96 13.53
C GLY A 296 14.93 -43.48 14.79
N GLY A 297 15.92 -44.25 15.26
CA GLY A 297 16.67 -43.97 16.48
C GLY A 297 17.57 -42.74 16.39
N LEU A 298 17.28 -41.75 17.22
CA LEU A 298 18.13 -40.62 17.58
C LEU A 298 19.49 -41.11 18.11
N ASN A 299 20.57 -40.93 17.34
CA ASN A 299 21.94 -41.24 17.74
C ASN A 299 22.43 -40.30 18.87
N VAL A 300 22.14 -40.66 20.12
CA VAL A 300 22.70 -40.00 21.31
C VAL A 300 24.01 -40.67 21.70
N ALA A 301 25.07 -40.44 20.92
CA ALA A 301 26.45 -40.71 21.35
C ALA A 301 27.35 -39.52 20.97
N ALA A 302 28.12 -39.04 21.95
CA ALA A 302 29.07 -37.90 21.93
C ALA A 302 28.48 -36.47 22.06
N SER A 303 27.89 -36.14 23.21
CA SER A 303 27.38 -34.79 23.52
C SER A 303 28.35 -33.89 24.32
N THR A 304 29.60 -34.29 24.57
CA THR A 304 30.56 -33.45 25.33
C THR A 304 31.44 -32.54 24.47
N LYS A 305 31.78 -32.94 23.23
CA LYS A 305 32.51 -32.08 22.27
C LYS A 305 31.58 -31.09 21.54
N LYS A 306 30.35 -31.50 21.21
CA LYS A 306 29.36 -30.63 20.55
C LYS A 306 28.89 -29.46 21.43
N LYS A 307 28.85 -29.60 22.77
CA LYS A 307 28.53 -28.49 23.68
C LYS A 307 29.63 -27.42 23.72
N ALA A 308 30.90 -27.80 23.61
CA ALA A 308 32.01 -26.86 23.59
C ALA A 308 32.15 -26.13 22.24
N GLU A 309 31.87 -26.81 21.12
CA GLU A 309 31.81 -26.18 19.80
C GLU A 309 30.56 -25.30 19.65
N ALA A 310 29.39 -25.72 20.16
CA ALA A 310 28.19 -24.88 20.16
C ALA A 310 28.36 -23.60 20.99
N ALA A 311 29.01 -23.68 22.16
CA ALA A 311 29.29 -22.50 22.99
C ALA A 311 30.31 -21.54 22.33
N ARG A 312 31.26 -22.04 21.54
CA ARG A 312 32.19 -21.21 20.75
C ARG A 312 31.50 -20.57 19.55
N GLU A 313 30.67 -21.31 18.81
CA GLU A 313 29.87 -20.75 17.72
C GLU A 313 28.89 -19.70 18.22
N GLU A 314 28.28 -19.88 19.40
CA GLU A 314 27.33 -18.93 19.97
C GLU A 314 28.03 -17.61 20.39
N ALA A 315 29.24 -17.69 20.94
CA ALA A 315 30.06 -16.52 21.26
C ALA A 315 30.55 -15.77 20.00
N GLU A 316 30.91 -16.50 18.93
CA GLU A 316 31.28 -15.89 17.64
C GLU A 316 30.06 -15.26 16.94
N ARG A 317 28.87 -15.88 17.03
CA ARG A 317 27.62 -15.30 16.51
C ARG A 317 27.23 -14.03 17.27
N TYR A 318 27.33 -14.02 18.60
CA TYR A 318 27.01 -12.84 19.41
C TYR A 318 27.95 -11.65 19.13
N THR A 319 29.23 -11.91 18.91
CA THR A 319 30.20 -10.86 18.55
C THR A 319 30.03 -10.38 17.11
N ALA A 320 29.72 -11.26 16.16
CA ALA A 320 29.39 -10.90 14.78
C ALA A 320 28.09 -10.09 14.68
N GLU A 321 27.05 -10.45 15.45
CA GLU A 321 25.77 -9.75 15.50
C GLU A 321 25.91 -8.35 16.11
N ARG A 322 26.72 -8.20 17.17
CA ARG A 322 27.02 -6.89 17.78
C ARG A 322 27.80 -5.96 16.84
N GLN A 323 28.71 -6.51 16.01
CA GLN A 323 29.41 -5.73 14.99
C GLN A 323 28.52 -5.40 13.78
N ALA A 324 27.58 -6.29 13.42
CA ALA A 324 26.59 -6.03 12.38
C ALA A 324 25.61 -4.92 12.81
N ASN A 325 25.12 -4.95 14.06
CA ASN A 325 24.21 -3.93 14.60
C ASN A 325 24.85 -2.52 14.73
N GLN A 326 26.17 -2.44 14.98
CA GLN A 326 26.86 -1.15 14.99
C GLN A 326 27.04 -0.57 13.57
N ARG A 327 27.17 -1.41 12.55
CA ARG A 327 27.29 -0.98 11.14
C ARG A 327 25.94 -0.55 10.56
N THR A 328 24.83 -1.18 10.95
CA THR A 328 23.48 -0.79 10.51
C THR A 328 23.03 0.53 11.15
N GLY A 329 23.29 0.76 12.44
CA GLY A 329 22.98 2.03 13.12
C GLY A 329 23.67 3.24 12.49
N ALA A 330 24.96 3.13 12.15
CA ALA A 330 25.71 4.20 11.48
C ALA A 330 25.22 4.49 10.05
N GLN A 331 24.66 3.50 9.35
CA GLN A 331 24.08 3.67 8.00
C GLN A 331 22.67 4.27 8.06
N ILE A 332 21.88 3.92 9.08
CA ILE A 332 20.56 4.53 9.33
C ILE A 332 20.70 6.02 9.63
N GLY A 333 21.66 6.41 10.48
CA GLY A 333 21.94 7.82 10.77
C GLY A 333 22.38 8.63 9.54
N LYS A 334 23.19 8.04 8.65
CA LYS A 334 23.57 8.69 7.38
C LYS A 334 22.38 8.88 6.43
N ARG A 335 21.47 7.90 6.37
CA ARG A 335 20.25 7.98 5.55
C ARG A 335 19.24 8.99 6.11
N GLN A 336 19.13 9.08 7.43
CA GLN A 336 18.33 10.11 8.10
C GLN A 336 18.90 11.51 7.83
N ALA A 337 20.21 11.72 7.99
CA ALA A 337 20.85 13.00 7.68
C ALA A 337 20.72 13.42 6.21
N GLN A 338 20.69 12.46 5.26
CA GLN A 338 20.41 12.76 3.85
C GLN A 338 18.94 13.16 3.63
N ARG A 339 17.99 12.49 4.28
CA ARG A 339 16.56 12.83 4.22
C ARG A 339 16.30 14.20 4.84
N GLU A 340 16.92 14.53 5.96
CA GLU A 340 16.80 15.83 6.61
C GLU A 340 17.31 16.98 5.73
N ARG A 341 18.42 16.77 5.01
CA ARG A 341 18.92 17.76 4.04
C ARG A 341 17.96 17.94 2.86
N GLN A 342 17.39 16.85 2.35
CA GLN A 342 16.41 16.90 1.27
C GLN A 342 15.09 17.54 1.73
N SER A 343 14.61 17.22 2.92
CA SER A 343 13.40 17.82 3.48
C SER A 343 13.61 19.28 3.81
N ARG A 344 14.80 19.69 4.26
CA ARG A 344 15.12 21.11 4.51
C ARG A 344 15.16 21.90 3.21
N MET A 345 15.73 21.37 2.12
CA MET A 345 15.70 22.01 0.81
C MET A 345 14.26 22.20 0.31
N LEU A 346 13.41 21.16 0.45
CA LEU A 346 12.02 21.22 0.00
C LEU A 346 11.19 22.17 0.88
N ALA A 347 11.45 22.20 2.20
CA ALA A 347 10.84 23.16 3.11
C ALA A 347 11.24 24.60 2.79
N GLU A 348 12.51 24.83 2.44
CA GLU A 348 13.01 26.15 2.04
C GLU A 348 12.38 26.62 0.71
N GLN A 349 12.24 25.73 -0.28
CA GLN A 349 11.52 26.02 -1.53
C GLN A 349 10.03 26.34 -1.27
N LEU A 350 9.39 25.60 -0.37
CA LEU A 350 8.01 25.86 0.01
C LEU A 350 7.88 27.20 0.74
N GLU A 351 8.79 27.50 1.67
CA GLU A 351 8.81 28.77 2.39
C GLU A 351 9.07 29.95 1.44
N GLU A 352 9.96 29.80 0.47
CA GLU A 352 10.23 30.83 -0.54
C GLU A 352 8.99 31.06 -1.42
N SER A 353 8.31 30.00 -1.85
CA SER A 353 7.05 30.14 -2.60
C SER A 353 5.98 30.86 -1.79
N LEU A 354 5.82 30.53 -0.50
CA LEU A 354 4.87 31.18 0.40
C LEU A 354 5.23 32.64 0.70
N LYS A 355 6.52 32.97 0.75
CA LYS A 355 6.98 34.36 0.87
C LYS A 355 6.64 35.15 -0.39
N ARG A 356 6.94 34.61 -1.57
CA ARG A 356 6.59 35.24 -2.85
C ARG A 356 5.09 35.50 -2.98
N THR A 357 4.24 34.52 -2.64
CA THR A 357 2.79 34.72 -2.69
C THR A 357 2.32 35.78 -1.68
N ARG A 358 2.91 35.85 -0.48
CA ARG A 358 2.58 36.88 0.50
C ARG A 358 3.00 38.28 0.05
N ASP A 359 4.18 38.38 -0.56
CA ASP A 359 4.69 39.66 -1.07
C ASP A 359 3.86 40.13 -2.28
N GLU A 360 3.43 39.21 -3.14
CA GLU A 360 2.48 39.48 -4.25
C GLU A 360 1.12 39.94 -3.71
N GLU A 361 0.52 39.23 -2.75
CA GLU A 361 -0.74 39.65 -2.13
C GLU A 361 -0.63 41.02 -1.43
N ALA A 362 0.51 41.31 -0.79
CA ALA A 362 0.76 42.60 -0.17
C ALA A 362 0.89 43.71 -1.22
N ALA A 363 1.58 43.46 -2.33
CA ALA A 363 1.69 44.39 -3.46
C ALA A 363 0.32 44.65 -4.09
N GLU A 364 -0.48 43.62 -4.36
CA GLU A 364 -1.84 43.76 -4.88
C GLU A 364 -2.74 44.56 -3.95
N ARG A 365 -2.64 44.35 -2.63
CA ARG A 365 -3.36 45.15 -1.64
C ARG A 365 -2.96 46.62 -1.69
N LEU A 366 -1.67 46.92 -1.78
CA LEU A 366 -1.18 48.29 -1.91
C LEU A 366 -1.62 48.94 -3.23
N GLU A 367 -1.65 48.19 -4.33
CA GLU A 367 -2.17 48.64 -5.61
C GLU A 367 -3.66 48.93 -5.56
N LEU A 368 -4.45 48.04 -4.95
CA LEU A 368 -5.88 48.24 -4.72
C LEU A 368 -6.12 49.47 -3.83
N GLU A 369 -5.34 49.64 -2.76
CA GLU A 369 -5.41 50.84 -1.92
C GLU A 369 -5.08 52.11 -2.71
N ARG A 370 -4.03 52.08 -3.54
CA ARG A 370 -3.65 53.23 -4.38
C ARG A 370 -4.74 53.53 -5.40
N ARG A 371 -5.31 52.49 -6.01
CA ARG A 371 -6.43 52.61 -6.95
C ARG A 371 -7.65 53.21 -6.25
N ASN A 372 -8.03 52.70 -5.08
CA ASN A 372 -9.13 53.21 -4.27
C ASN A 372 -8.88 54.66 -3.82
N LYS A 373 -7.65 55.02 -3.44
CA LYS A 373 -7.26 56.41 -3.10
C LYS A 373 -7.28 57.35 -4.32
N SER A 374 -7.04 56.83 -5.53
CA SER A 374 -7.08 57.62 -6.77
C SER A 374 -8.48 57.76 -7.37
N GLN A 375 -9.38 56.84 -7.07
CA GLN A 375 -10.76 56.88 -7.53
C GLN A 375 -11.57 57.81 -6.63
N LYS A 376 -12.19 58.83 -7.24
CA LYS A 376 -13.11 59.73 -6.54
C LYS A 376 -14.32 58.93 -6.08
N THR A 377 -14.63 59.00 -4.79
CA THR A 377 -15.82 58.33 -4.25
C THR A 377 -17.10 58.99 -4.75
N GLU A 378 -18.21 58.24 -4.79
CA GLU A 378 -19.50 58.78 -5.22
C GLU A 378 -19.95 59.98 -4.35
N GLY A 379 -19.56 60.01 -3.08
CA GLY A 379 -19.78 61.13 -2.17
C GLY A 379 -18.99 62.40 -2.54
N GLU A 380 -17.75 62.26 -3.00
CA GLU A 380 -16.99 63.40 -3.53
C GLU A 380 -17.63 63.94 -4.80
N ILE A 381 -18.11 63.04 -5.68
CA ILE A 381 -18.81 63.41 -6.91
C ILE A 381 -20.14 64.12 -6.62
N SER A 382 -20.93 63.63 -5.67
CA SER A 382 -22.20 64.27 -5.27
C SER A 382 -21.96 65.64 -4.61
N SER A 383 -20.98 65.75 -3.71
CA SER A 383 -20.63 67.03 -3.07
C SER A 383 -20.07 68.06 -4.07
N ALA A 384 -19.34 67.60 -5.10
CA ALA A 384 -18.84 68.47 -6.18
C ALA A 384 -19.99 68.94 -7.08
N ARG A 385 -20.95 68.06 -7.39
CA ARG A 385 -22.18 68.40 -8.12
C ARG A 385 -23.05 69.39 -7.34
N GLU A 386 -23.22 69.19 -6.03
CA GLU A 386 -23.99 70.09 -5.18
C GLU A 386 -23.36 71.49 -5.11
N ARG A 387 -22.02 71.57 -4.91
CA ARG A 387 -21.28 72.84 -4.96
C ARG A 387 -21.34 73.53 -6.32
N TYR A 388 -21.38 72.76 -7.40
CA TYR A 388 -21.56 73.32 -8.75
C TYR A 388 -22.98 73.90 -8.93
N LEU A 389 -24.01 73.17 -8.52
CA LEU A 389 -25.40 73.63 -8.59
C LEU A 389 -25.64 74.86 -7.70
N ALA A 390 -25.06 74.89 -6.51
CA ALA A 390 -25.12 76.05 -5.62
C ALA A 390 -24.50 77.30 -6.24
N ARG A 391 -23.30 77.17 -6.85
CA ARG A 391 -22.65 78.28 -7.59
C ARG A 391 -23.47 78.74 -8.78
N LYS A 392 -24.09 77.82 -9.52
CA LYS A 392 -24.95 78.18 -10.65
C LYS A 392 -26.19 78.95 -10.20
N ARG A 393 -26.87 78.48 -9.14
CA ARG A 393 -28.03 79.18 -8.57
C ARG A 393 -27.68 80.57 -8.05
N ALA A 394 -26.54 80.71 -7.38
CA ALA A 394 -26.06 82.02 -6.91
C ALA A 394 -25.80 82.98 -8.08
N ALA A 395 -25.14 82.52 -9.15
CA ALA A 395 -24.89 83.33 -10.34
C ALA A 395 -26.18 83.72 -11.09
N GLU A 396 -27.18 82.84 -11.13
CA GLU A 396 -28.50 83.16 -11.69
C GLU A 396 -29.26 84.18 -10.81
N ALA A 397 -29.18 84.05 -9.48
CA ALA A 397 -29.78 85.01 -8.56
C ALA A 397 -29.11 86.40 -8.62
N GLU A 398 -27.81 86.47 -8.86
CA GLU A 398 -27.10 87.73 -9.10
C GLU A 398 -27.48 88.36 -10.45
N LYS A 399 -27.60 87.57 -11.52
CA LYS A 399 -28.09 88.05 -12.82
C LYS A 399 -29.53 88.55 -12.79
N ASN A 400 -30.37 87.99 -11.91
CA ASN A 400 -31.74 88.45 -11.71
C ASN A 400 -31.82 89.68 -10.77
N LYS A 401 -30.73 90.06 -10.11
CA LYS A 401 -30.64 91.24 -9.24
C LYS A 401 -30.03 92.47 -9.92
N SER A 402 -29.31 92.29 -11.03
CA SER A 402 -28.89 93.35 -11.97
C SER A 402 -29.98 93.62 -12.98
#